data_AF-G0WLX8-F1
#
_entry.id   AF-G0WLX8-F1
#
_cell.length_a   1.000
_cell.length_b   1.000
_cell.length_c   1.000
_cell.angle_alpha   90.00
_cell.angle_beta   90.00
_cell.angle_gamma   90.00
#
_symmetry.space_group_name_H-M   'P 1'
#
loop_
_entity.id
_entity.type
_entity.pdbx_description
1 polymer ?
#
loop_
_entity_poly.entity_id
_entity_poly.type
_entity_poly.pdbx_seq_one_letter_code
_entity_poly.pdbx_strand_id
1 'polypeptide(L)'
;FGAKMFALGVVIKIPVPKQTAKTSFTVTSGRAKYNAAIDCLVWKIRKFPGQTEPTLSAEVELISTMTEKKSWTRPPIQMEFQVP
;
A
#
# COMPACT_ATOMS: atom_id res chain seq x y z
N PHE A 1 17.23 11.14 -8.17
CA PHE A 1 18.10 9.97 -8.42
C PHE A 1 18.30 9.79 -9.92
N GLY A 2 19.53 9.57 -10.39
CA GLY A 2 19.79 9.31 -11.82
C GLY A 2 19.33 7.90 -12.23
N ALA A 3 19.13 7.67 -13.53
CA ALA A 3 18.64 6.41 -14.09
C ALA A 3 19.45 5.15 -13.71
N LYS A 4 20.71 5.31 -13.26
CA LYS A 4 21.57 4.20 -12.81
C LYS A 4 21.36 3.82 -11.33
N MET A 5 20.67 4.63 -10.54
CA MET A 5 20.39 4.35 -9.13
C MET A 5 19.05 3.62 -8.99
N PHE A 6 18.94 2.74 -7.99
CA PHE A 6 17.72 2.00 -7.70
C PHE A 6 17.56 1.78 -6.20
N ALA A 7 16.32 1.79 -5.72
CA ALA A 7 16.02 1.32 -4.38
C ALA A 7 15.78 -0.20 -4.38
N LEU A 8 16.21 -0.86 -3.31
CA LEU A 8 16.02 -2.28 -3.06
C LEU A 8 15.03 -2.52 -1.94
N GLY A 9 14.32 -3.64 -2.03
CA GLY A 9 13.46 -4.12 -0.95
C GLY A 9 12.34 -3.13 -0.60
N VAL A 10 11.79 -2.43 -1.60
CA VAL A 10 10.77 -1.42 -1.36
C VAL A 10 9.49 -2.10 -0.87
N VAL A 11 9.05 -1.71 0.33
CA VAL A 11 7.80 -2.12 0.95
C VAL A 11 6.99 -0.89 1.30
N ILE A 12 5.81 -0.76 0.71
CA ILE A 12 4.84 0.29 1.02
C ILE A 12 3.68 -0.33 1.80
N LYS A 13 3.36 0.25 2.95
CA LYS A 13 2.23 -0.16 3.80
C LYS A 13 1.19 0.95 3.74
N ILE A 14 0.04 0.63 3.17
CA ILE A 14 -1.11 1.54 3.03
C ILE A 14 -2.17 1.07 4.02
N PRO A 15 -2.38 1.80 5.13
CA PRO A 15 -3.42 1.46 6.11
C PRO A 15 -4.81 1.49 5.47
N VAL A 16 -5.64 0.52 5.82
CA VAL A 16 -7.05 0.46 5.45
C VAL A 16 -7.92 0.44 6.71
N PRO A 17 -9.23 0.75 6.62
CA PRO A 17 -10.11 0.66 7.78
C PRO A 17 -10.20 -0.77 8.31
N LYS A 18 -10.35 -0.91 9.64
CA LYS A 18 -10.56 -2.21 10.30
C LYS A 18 -11.76 -2.99 9.77
N GLN A 19 -12.75 -2.28 9.24
CA GLN A 19 -14.01 -2.84 8.74
C GLN A 19 -13.92 -3.24 7.27
N THR A 20 -12.72 -3.53 6.76
CA THR A 20 -12.51 -3.91 5.35
C THR A 20 -13.08 -5.30 5.09
N ALA A 21 -14.12 -5.38 4.25
CA ALA A 21 -14.73 -6.62 3.78
C ALA A 21 -13.90 -7.24 2.64
N LYS A 22 -13.52 -6.40 1.68
CA LYS A 22 -12.87 -6.81 0.44
C LYS A 22 -11.94 -5.72 -0.05
N THR A 23 -10.87 -6.13 -0.72
CA THR A 23 -9.94 -5.23 -1.40
C THR A 23 -9.73 -5.69 -2.84
N SER A 24 -9.83 -4.77 -3.79
CA SER A 24 -9.34 -4.95 -5.16
C SER A 24 -8.14 -4.01 -5.37
N PHE A 25 -7.17 -4.42 -6.17
CA PHE A 25 -6.02 -3.56 -6.47
C PHE A 25 -5.34 -3.93 -7.79
N THR A 26 -4.80 -2.90 -8.43
CA THR A 26 -4.00 -3.00 -9.65
C THR A 26 -2.69 -2.27 -9.41
N VAL A 27 -1.57 -2.90 -9.80
CA VAL A 27 -0.22 -2.33 -9.67
C VAL A 27 0.49 -2.36 -11.01
N THR A 28 1.25 -1.31 -11.32
CA THR A 28 2.07 -1.28 -12.55
C THR A 28 3.43 -1.95 -12.37
N SER A 29 3.87 -2.17 -11.12
CA SER A 29 5.10 -2.89 -10.81
C SER A 29 5.02 -3.59 -9.44
N GLY A 30 5.79 -4.66 -9.27
CA GLY A 30 5.81 -5.42 -8.02
C GLY A 30 4.53 -6.20 -7.76
N ARG A 31 4.22 -6.44 -6.49
CA ARG A 31 3.04 -7.20 -6.05
C ARG A 31 2.42 -6.56 -4.81
N ALA A 32 1.10 -6.44 -4.80
CA ALA A 32 0.35 -6.00 -3.63
C ALA A 32 -0.45 -7.15 -3.03
N LYS A 33 -0.66 -7.10 -1.71
CA LYS A 33 -1.52 -8.03 -0.98
C LYS A 33 -2.14 -7.32 0.22
N TYR A 34 -3.42 -7.59 0.48
CA TYR A 34 -4.06 -7.21 1.75
C TYR A 34 -3.59 -8.11 2.90
N ASN A 35 -3.17 -7.49 3.99
CA ASN A 35 -2.84 -8.15 5.25
C ASN A 35 -3.81 -7.70 6.36
N ALA A 36 -4.81 -8.54 6.63
CA ALA A 36 -5.83 -8.28 7.63
C ALA A 36 -5.30 -8.23 9.07
N ALA A 37 -4.16 -8.87 9.37
CA ALA A 37 -3.62 -8.87 10.74
C ALA A 37 -3.10 -7.50 11.19
N ILE A 38 -2.78 -6.63 10.24
CA ILE A 38 -2.26 -5.28 10.48
C ILE A 38 -3.10 -4.20 9.76
N ASP A 39 -4.28 -4.57 9.25
CA ASP A 39 -5.18 -3.68 8.53
C ASP A 39 -4.48 -2.85 7.43
N CYS A 40 -3.63 -3.48 6.61
CA CYS A 40 -2.87 -2.78 5.57
C CYS A 40 -2.89 -3.49 4.21
N LEU A 41 -2.94 -2.72 3.13
CA LEU A 41 -2.45 -3.15 1.83
C LEU A 41 -0.91 -3.03 1.81
N VAL A 42 -0.23 -4.15 1.57
CA VAL A 42 1.23 -4.22 1.52
C VAL A 42 1.67 -4.38 0.07
N TRP A 43 2.35 -3.37 -0.46
CA TRP A 43 2.89 -3.35 -1.82
C TRP A 43 4.41 -3.50 -1.79
N LYS A 44 4.91 -4.53 -2.47
CA LYS A 44 6.34 -4.85 -2.53
C LYS A 44 6.89 -4.71 -3.94
N ILE A 45 7.95 -3.92 -4.09
CA ILE A 45 8.71 -3.76 -5.34
C ILE A 45 10.15 -4.17 -5.06
N ARG A 46 10.61 -5.26 -5.67
CA ARG A 46 11.96 -5.82 -5.41
C ARG A 46 13.08 -4.83 -5.75
N LYS A 47 12.96 -4.18 -6.90
CA LYS A 47 13.89 -3.19 -7.43
C LYS A 47 13.11 -2.03 -8.03
N PHE A 48 13.31 -0.84 -7.50
CA PHE A 48 12.65 0.39 -7.95
C PHE A 48 13.70 1.25 -8.67
N PRO A 49 13.68 1.31 -10.01
CA PRO A 49 14.62 2.14 -10.76
C PRO A 49 14.37 3.63 -10.53
N GLY A 50 15.43 4.43 -10.39
CA GLY A 50 15.30 5.89 -10.35
C GLY A 50 14.63 6.41 -11.63
N GLN A 51 13.95 7.56 -11.52
CA GLN A 51 13.20 8.19 -12.62
C GLN A 51 12.05 7.34 -13.18
N THR A 52 11.49 6.43 -12.37
CA THR A 52 10.26 5.70 -12.70
C THR A 52 9.16 6.05 -11.72
N GLU A 53 7.91 5.92 -12.17
CA GLU A 53 6.72 6.17 -11.36
C GLU A 53 5.79 4.95 -11.40
N PRO A 54 6.07 3.91 -10.58
CA PRO A 54 5.10 2.84 -10.34
C PRO A 54 3.87 3.39 -9.64
N THR A 55 2.70 2.84 -9.95
CA THR A 55 1.41 3.24 -9.39
C THR A 55 0.68 2.03 -8.85
N LEU A 56 -0.13 2.28 -7.81
CA LEU A 56 -1.07 1.35 -7.22
C LEU A 56 -2.43 2.03 -7.13
N SER A 57 -3.45 1.39 -7.69
CA SER A 57 -4.85 1.78 -7.51
C SER A 57 -5.54 0.69 -6.72
N ALA A 58 -6.36 1.05 -5.73
CA ALA A 58 -7.08 0.09 -4.90
C ALA A 58 -8.48 0.58 -4.53
N GLU A 59 -9.42 -0.36 -4.47
CA GLU A 59 -10.74 -0.15 -3.89
C GLU A 59 -10.89 -1.00 -2.63
N VAL A 60 -11.47 -0.39 -1.60
CA VAL A 60 -11.68 -1.01 -0.29
C VAL A 60 -13.16 -0.96 0.00
N GLU A 61 -13.78 -2.13 0.03
CA GLU A 61 -15.19 -2.30 0.37
C GLU A 61 -15.30 -2.47 1.89
N LEU A 62 -16.17 -1.69 2.53
CA LEU A 62 -16.36 -1.72 3.98
C LEU A 62 -17.63 -2.51 4.34
N ILE A 63 -17.55 -3.23 5.45
CA ILE A 63 -18.73 -3.85 6.06
C ILE A 63 -19.62 -2.72 6.60
N SER A 64 -20.87 -2.64 6.16
CA SER A 64 -21.85 -1.73 6.76
C SER A 64 -22.11 -2.17 8.22
N THR A 65 -21.85 -1.28 9.17
CA THR A 65 -22.14 -1.53 10.59
C THR A 65 -23.04 -0.42 11.11
N MET A 66 -24.11 -0.78 11.84
CA MET A 66 -25.10 0.17 12.43
C MET A 66 -24.50 1.16 13.46
N THR A 67 -23.19 1.11 13.70
CA THR A 67 -22.45 1.93 14.68
C THR A 67 -21.49 2.91 13.96
N GLU A 68 -21.98 3.61 12.95
CA GLU A 68 -21.26 4.67 12.23
C GLU A 68 -21.13 5.94 13.08
N LYS A 69 -20.25 5.95 14.08
CA LYS A 69 -19.98 7.19 14.84
C LYS A 69 -18.52 7.59 14.94
N LYS A 70 -17.57 6.73 14.58
CA LYS A 70 -16.15 7.09 14.61
C LYS A 70 -15.59 7.15 13.20
N SER A 71 -15.29 8.38 12.75
CA SER A 71 -14.54 8.62 11.53
C SER A 71 -13.19 7.90 11.59
N TRP A 72 -12.84 7.21 10.52
CA TRP A 72 -11.54 6.53 10.43
C TRP A 72 -10.41 7.56 10.30
N THR A 73 -9.39 7.44 11.14
CA THR A 73 -8.31 8.44 11.31
C THR A 73 -7.21 8.38 10.24
N ARG A 74 -7.44 7.70 9.11
CA ARG A 74 -6.53 7.57 7.94
C ARG A 74 -5.04 7.66 8.30
N PRO A 75 -4.47 6.64 8.97
CA PRO A 75 -3.07 6.67 9.38
C PRO A 75 -2.13 6.88 8.17
N PRO A 76 -0.91 7.42 8.38
CA PRO A 76 0.00 7.73 7.28
C PRO A 76 0.43 6.47 6.54
N ILE A 77 0.63 6.61 5.22
CA ILE A 77 1.26 5.57 4.40
C ILE A 77 2.73 5.48 4.79
N GLN A 78 3.21 4.27 5.07
CA GLN A 78 4.60 4.02 5.45
C GLN A 78 5.36 3.39 4.29
N MET A 79 6.65 3.68 4.19
CA MET A 79 7.52 3.16 3.15
C MET A 79 8.87 2.76 3.75
N GLU A 80 9.32 1.56 3.45
CA GLU A 80 10.61 1.00 3.85
C GLU A 80 11.39 0.61 2.59
N PHE A 81 12.63 1.06 2.47
CA PHE A 81 13.49 0.76 1.33
C PHE A 81 14.96 1.01 1.68
N GLN A 82 15.84 0.50 0.83
CA GLN A 82 17.28 0.76 0.92
C GLN A 82 17.77 1.37 -0.39
N VAL A 83 18.61 2.41 -0.31
CA VAL A 83 19.29 3.01 -1.46
C VAL A 83 20.80 2.91 -1.22
N PRO A 84 21.61 2.55 -2.24
CA PRO A 84 23.07 2.64 -2.18
C PRO A 84 23.58 4.08 -2.09
#